data_AF-A0A6I7X1J9-F1
#
_entry.id   AF-A0A6I7X1J9-F1
#
_cell.length_a   1.000
_cell.length_b   1.000
_cell.length_c   1.000
_cell.angle_alpha   90.00
_cell.angle_beta   90.00
_cell.angle_gamma   90.00
#
_symmetry.space_group_name_H-M   'P 1'
#
loop_
_entity.id
_entity.type
_entity.pdbx_description
1 polymer ?
#
loop_
_entity_poly.entity_id
_entity_poly.type
_entity_poly.pdbx_seq_one_letter_code
_entity_poly.pdbx_strand_id
1 'polypeptide(L)'
;MPTSDVTPNGLAKACCIKSKGVILGGDILVIRPDRQTVNGEFLARLIRNLEQKVLQLVSGSTVFHLYASSIDKLALLIPVHIEQQKIADCL
;
A
#
# COMPACT_ATOMS: atom_id res chain seq x y z
N MET A 1 -2.93 -5.01 1.76
CA MET A 1 -2.12 -5.35 0.58
C MET A 1 -1.65 -6.79 0.74
N PRO A 2 -1.69 -7.64 -0.30
CA PRO A 2 -1.17 -9.00 -0.21
C PRO A 2 0.30 -9.00 0.20
N THR A 3 0.68 -9.91 1.09
CA THR A 3 2.07 -10.08 1.54
C THR A 3 2.82 -11.16 0.77
N SER A 4 2.13 -12.06 0.08
CA SER A 4 2.74 -13.02 -0.83
C SER A 4 1.95 -13.24 -2.12
N ASP A 5 2.65 -13.64 -3.19
CA ASP A 5 2.07 -14.04 -4.48
C ASP A 5 3.06 -14.94 -5.24
N VAL A 6 2.58 -15.71 -6.23
CA VAL A 6 3.42 -16.47 -7.17
C VAL A 6 3.72 -15.68 -8.45
N THR A 7 3.05 -14.54 -8.63
CA THR A 7 3.30 -13.57 -9.70
C THR A 7 3.76 -12.24 -9.09
N PRO A 8 4.87 -11.64 -9.55
CA PRO A 8 5.37 -10.39 -8.97
C PRO A 8 4.33 -9.27 -9.02
N ASN A 9 3.61 -9.13 -10.13
CA ASN A 9 2.62 -8.07 -10.36
C ASN A 9 1.33 -8.25 -9.55
N GLY A 10 1.15 -9.40 -8.88
CA GLY A 10 0.07 -9.62 -7.92
C GLY A 10 0.31 -8.91 -6.58
N LEU A 11 1.56 -8.50 -6.32
CA LEU A 11 1.93 -7.64 -5.20
C LEU A 11 1.69 -6.16 -5.54
N ALA A 12 1.93 -5.27 -4.57
CA ALA A 12 1.63 -3.83 -4.69
C ALA A 12 0.13 -3.46 -4.84
N LYS A 13 -0.80 -4.38 -4.60
CA LYS A 13 -2.24 -4.10 -4.58
C LYS A 13 -2.69 -3.57 -3.22
N ALA A 14 -2.67 -2.25 -3.06
CA ALA A 14 -3.15 -1.57 -1.86
C ALA A 14 -4.59 -1.09 -2.01
N CYS A 15 -5.35 -1.11 -0.92
CA CYS A 15 -6.70 -0.57 -0.81
C CYS A 15 -6.90 0.10 0.55
N CYS A 16 -7.85 1.03 0.64
CA CYS A 16 -8.23 1.69 1.89
C CYS A 16 -9.58 1.14 2.34
N ILE A 17 -9.69 0.80 3.63
CA ILE A 17 -10.92 0.30 4.24
C ILE A 17 -11.39 1.33 5.24
N LYS A 18 -12.56 1.93 4.97
CA LYS A 18 -13.22 2.90 5.85
C LYS A 18 -14.30 2.26 6.73
N SER A 19 -14.79 1.07 6.35
CA SER A 19 -15.84 0.35 7.05
C SER A 19 -15.33 -0.33 8.32
N LYS A 20 -16.13 -0.30 9.39
CA LYS A 20 -15.87 -1.03 10.63
C LYS A 20 -16.34 -2.49 10.50
N GLY A 21 -15.78 -3.37 11.32
CA GLY A 21 -16.18 -4.79 11.37
C GLY A 21 -15.72 -5.64 10.18
N VAL A 22 -14.75 -5.17 9.40
CA VAL A 22 -14.18 -5.91 8.27
C VAL A 22 -13.14 -6.91 8.78
N ILE A 23 -13.32 -8.18 8.42
CA ILE A 23 -12.34 -9.25 8.68
C ILE A 23 -11.36 -9.29 7.50
N LEU A 24 -10.07 -9.33 7.81
CA LEU A 24 -9.00 -9.42 6.82
C LEU A 24 -8.42 -10.84 6.81
N GLY A 25 -8.00 -11.30 5.63
CA GLY A 25 -7.25 -12.55 5.51
C GLY A 25 -5.93 -12.51 6.28
N GLY A 26 -5.40 -13.68 6.63
CA GLY A 26 -4.17 -13.80 7.42
C GLY A 26 -2.91 -13.28 6.71
N ASP A 27 -2.89 -13.31 5.38
CA ASP A 27 -1.76 -12.86 4.55
C ASP A 27 -2.02 -11.47 3.95
N ILE A 28 -2.35 -10.51 4.82
CA ILE A 28 -2.63 -9.12 4.44
C ILE A 28 -1.78 -8.17 5.28
N LEU A 29 -0.96 -7.36 4.60
CA LEU A 29 -0.30 -6.22 5.22
C LEU A 29 -1.33 -5.13 5.51
N VAL A 30 -1.44 -4.78 6.79
CA VAL A 30 -2.27 -3.70 7.30
C VAL A 30 -1.40 -2.51 7.63
N ILE A 31 -1.59 -1.41 6.89
CA ILE A 31 -0.91 -0.14 7.14
C ILE A 31 -1.90 0.79 7.85
N ARG A 32 -1.51 1.34 8.99
CA ARG A 32 -2.30 2.30 9.78
C ARG A 32 -1.61 3.66 9.76
N PRO A 33 -1.87 4.50 8.75
CA PRO A 33 -1.29 5.84 8.71
C PRO A 33 -1.88 6.72 9.81
N ASP A 34 -1.11 7.71 10.25
CA ASP A 34 -1.65 8.82 11.02
C ASP A 34 -2.57 9.66 10.14
N ARG A 35 -3.83 9.77 10.57
CA ARG A 35 -4.90 10.43 9.82
C ARG A 35 -4.74 11.94 9.74
N GLN A 36 -3.94 12.55 10.62
CA GLN A 36 -3.66 13.98 10.55
C GLN A 36 -2.70 14.33 9.41
N THR A 37 -1.83 13.38 9.04
CA THR A 37 -0.77 13.59 8.06
C THR A 37 -1.08 12.94 6.71
N VAL A 38 -1.73 11.78 6.70
CA VAL A 38 -1.93 10.98 5.49
C VAL A 38 -3.37 10.48 5.37
N ASN A 39 -3.99 10.78 4.23
CA ASN A 39 -5.24 10.20 3.80
C ASN A 39 -5.01 8.76 3.30
N GLY A 40 -5.78 7.80 3.83
CA GLY A 40 -5.63 6.38 3.51
C GLY A 40 -5.96 6.00 2.07
N GLU A 41 -6.91 6.67 1.41
CA GLU A 41 -7.23 6.43 0.00
C GLU A 41 -6.12 6.94 -0.91
N PHE A 42 -5.61 8.13 -0.61
CA PHE A 42 -4.42 8.68 -1.26
C PHE A 42 -3.24 7.72 -1.13
N LEU A 43 -2.93 7.24 0.08
CA LEU A 43 -1.83 6.30 0.31
C LEU A 43 -2.00 5.01 -0.49
N ALA A 44 -3.21 4.43 -0.48
CA ALA A 44 -3.48 3.21 -1.24
C ALA A 44 -3.26 3.42 -2.75
N ARG A 45 -3.67 4.57 -3.29
CA ARG A 45 -3.46 4.94 -4.70
C ARG A 45 -1.98 5.18 -5.00
N LEU A 46 -1.30 5.90 -4.13
CA LEU A 46 0.12 6.21 -4.27
C LEU A 46 0.95 4.92 -4.33
N ILE A 47 0.69 3.96 -3.45
CA ILE A 47 1.36 2.65 -3.46
C ILE A 47 1.13 1.92 -4.79
N ARG A 48 -0.10 1.92 -5.32
CA ARG A 48 -0.40 1.32 -6.63
C ARG A 48 0.32 2.05 -7.78
N ASN A 49 0.43 3.37 -7.72
CA ASN A 49 1.15 4.16 -8.72
C ASN A 49 2.67 3.93 -8.67
N LEU A 50 3.20 3.64 -7.49
CA LEU A 50 4.61 3.32 -7.26
C LEU A 50 4.91 1.82 -7.38
N GLU A 51 4.10 1.05 -8.11
CA GLU A 51 4.22 -0.41 -8.25
C GLU A 51 5.66 -0.86 -8.52
N GLN A 52 6.35 -0.24 -9.48
CA GLN A 52 7.74 -0.58 -9.80
C GLN A 52 8.70 -0.43 -8.60
N LYS A 53 8.53 0.60 -7.77
CA LYS A 53 9.35 0.78 -6.55
C LYS A 53 8.99 -0.24 -5.48
N VAL A 54 7.71 -0.58 -5.35
CA VAL A 54 7.25 -1.61 -4.41
C VAL A 54 7.78 -2.98 -4.80
N LEU A 55 7.77 -3.31 -6.10
CA LEU A 55 8.29 -4.60 -6.60
C LEU A 55 9.80 -4.76 -6.37
N GLN A 56 10.57 -3.67 -6.33
CA GLN A 56 12.00 -3.73 -5.97
C GLN A 56 12.25 -4.12 -4.49
N LEU A 57 11.22 -4.03 -3.63
CA LEU A 57 11.30 -4.38 -2.21
C LEU A 57 10.89 -5.83 -1.93
N VAL A 58 10.44 -6.55 -2.97
CA VAL A 58 9.97 -7.93 -2.90
C VAL A 58 11.16 -8.88 -2.81
N SER A 59 11.00 -9.96 -2.03
CA SER A 59 12.01 -11.01 -1.88
C SER A 59 11.43 -12.37 -2.27
N GLY A 60 12.29 -13.32 -2.62
CA GLY A 60 11.90 -14.65 -3.09
C GLY A 60 11.94 -14.78 -4.61
N SER A 61 11.99 -16.02 -5.09
CA SER A 61 12.17 -16.36 -6.52
C SER A 61 11.03 -17.19 -7.10
N THR A 62 10.31 -17.94 -6.27
CA THR A 62 9.16 -18.78 -6.66
C THR A 62 7.88 -18.31 -5.98
N VAL A 63 7.96 -18.05 -4.68
CA VAL A 63 6.93 -17.31 -3.94
C VAL A 63 7.53 -15.98 -3.55
N PHE A 64 6.90 -14.92 -4.01
CA PHE A 64 7.30 -13.55 -3.77
C PHE A 64 6.69 -13.07 -2.46
N HIS A 65 7.49 -12.43 -1.62
CA HIS A 65 7.08 -11.89 -0.33
C HIS A 65 7.38 -10.40 -0.23
N LEU A 66 6.43 -9.64 0.31
CA LEU A 66 6.56 -8.23 0.61
C LEU A 66 6.40 -8.02 2.12
N TYR A 67 7.51 -7.88 2.83
CA TYR A 67 7.53 -7.71 4.28
C TYR A 67 7.22 -6.27 4.68
N ALA A 68 6.59 -6.10 5.85
CA ALA A 68 6.35 -4.78 6.45
C ALA A 68 7.63 -3.96 6.61
N SER A 69 8.73 -4.61 7.03
CA SER A 69 10.07 -4.03 7.18
C SER A 69 10.76 -3.67 5.86
N SER A 70 10.27 -4.18 4.73
CA SER A 70 10.73 -3.73 3.41
C SER A 70 9.96 -2.50 2.97
N ILE A 71 8.64 -2.50 3.20
CA ILE A 71 7.75 -1.37 2.88
C ILE A 71 8.09 -0.12 3.69
N ASP A 72 8.56 -0.25 4.93
CA ASP A 72 8.93 0.91 5.75
C ASP A 72 10.04 1.79 5.12
N LYS A 73 10.85 1.21 4.21
CA LYS A 73 11.95 1.88 3.51
C LYS A 73 11.48 2.66 2.30
N LEU A 74 10.21 2.53 1.92
CA LEU A 74 9.65 3.22 0.76
C LEU A 74 9.54 4.71 1.06
N ALA A 75 10.42 5.51 0.48
CA ALA A 75 10.36 6.96 0.57
C ALA A 75 9.15 7.51 -0.19
N LEU A 76 8.24 8.18 0.52
CA LEU A 76 7.03 8.77 -0.02
C LEU A 76 7.07 10.30 0.08
N LEU A 77 6.62 10.97 -0.98
CA LEU A 77 6.34 12.41 -0.95
C LEU A 77 4.87 12.60 -0.58
N ILE A 78 4.63 13.17 0.60
CA ILE A 78 3.29 13.39 1.13
C ILE A 78 2.95 14.88 1.00
N PRO A 79 2.02 15.27 0.09
CA PRO A 79 1.61 16.66 -0.05
C PRO A 79 0.66 17.07 1.08
N VAL A 80 0.23 18.33 1.09
CA VAL A 80 -0.77 18.81 2.05
C VAL A 80 -2.09 18.04 1.91
N HIS A 81 -2.83 17.90 3.02
CA HIS A 81 -4.01 17.04 3.09
C HIS A 81 -5.11 17.37 2.05
N ILE A 82 -5.26 18.65 1.68
CA ILE A 82 -6.23 19.08 0.65
C ILE A 82 -5.88 18.47 -0.72
N GLU A 83 -4.59 18.50 -1.10
CA GLU A 83 -4.12 17.92 -2.36
C GLU A 83 -4.24 16.40 -2.35
N GLN A 84 -3.96 15.74 -1.22
CA GLN A 84 -4.17 14.31 -1.07
C GLN A 84 -5.63 13.92 -1.35
N GLN A 85 -6.59 14.70 -0.86
CA GLN A 85 -8.02 14.44 -1.09
C GLN A 85 -8.38 14.58 -2.57
N LYS A 86 -7.94 15.65 -3.24
CA LYS A 86 -8.19 15.83 -4.69
C LYS A 86 -7.66 14.66 -5.52
N ILE A 87 -6.46 14.17 -5.20
CA ILE A 87 -5.86 12.99 -5.85
C ILE A 87 -6.67 11.72 -5.53
N ALA A 88 -7.17 11.60 -4.30
CA ALA A 88 -8.03 10.52 -3.85
C ALA A 88 -9.46 10.57 -4.43
N ASP A 89 -9.86 11.65 -5.09
CA ASP A 89 -11.16 11.75 -5.75
C ASP A 89 -11.07 11.58 -7.28
N CYS A 90 -9.91 11.88 -7.88
CA CYS A 90 -9.73 11.89 -9.34
C CYS A 90 -9.40 10.52 -9.98
N LEU A 91 -8.77 9.61 -9.22
CA LEU A 91 -8.32 8.27 -9.65
C LEU A 91 -9.19 7.12 -9.10
#